data_AF-A0A9X1PU39-F1
#
_entry.id   AF-A0A9X1PU39-F1
#
_cell.length_a   1.000
_cell.length_b   1.000
_cell.length_c   1.000
_cell.angle_alpha   90.00
_cell.angle_beta   90.00
_cell.angle_gamma   90.00
#
_symmetry.space_group_name_H-M   'P 1'
#
loop_
_entity.id
_entity.type
_entity.pdbx_description
1 polymer ?
#
loop_
_entity_poly.entity_id
_entity_poly.type
_entity_poly.pdbx_seq_one_letter_code
_entity_poly.pdbx_strand_id
1 'polypeptide(L)'
;MAHTEDHLRQATRNLKFLENINQLVTDSLDWQVTTCFYTALHLINAHLANFGMQYKTHHDVDDAINPAHRLSPCKISEDTYKAYKMLYNLSRRSRYLVMVTNNRVVDTGKAELTYCKHQARALRHLNTVLEFYCGQYDAKISLVKIMCGGGDWGCKSSTLLTLVVLKK
;
A
#
# COMPACT_ATOMS: atom_id res chain seq x y z
N MET A 1 -20.02 7.88 -9.37
CA MET A 1 -19.42 7.24 -8.19
C MET A 1 -18.53 6.11 -8.70
N ALA A 2 -17.38 5.86 -8.09
CA ALA A 2 -16.45 4.85 -8.60
C ALA A 2 -16.92 3.46 -8.17
N HIS A 3 -17.02 2.52 -9.11
CA HIS A 3 -17.37 1.14 -8.83
C HIS A 3 -16.12 0.32 -8.48
N THR A 4 -16.31 -0.92 -8.02
CA THR A 4 -15.23 -1.88 -7.76
C THR A 4 -14.23 -1.94 -8.92
N GLU A 5 -14.73 -2.01 -10.16
CA GLU A 5 -13.91 -2.08 -11.36
C GLU A 5 -13.08 -0.80 -11.61
N ASP A 6 -13.62 0.38 -11.30
CA ASP A 6 -12.88 1.64 -11.45
C ASP A 6 -11.68 1.69 -10.50
N HIS A 7 -11.88 1.21 -9.27
CA HIS A 7 -10.81 1.09 -8.29
C HIS A 7 -9.77 0.03 -8.69
N LEU A 8 -10.19 -1.12 -9.22
CA LEU A 8 -9.27 -2.15 -9.71
C LEU A 8 -8.43 -1.68 -10.89
N ARG A 9 -9.04 -0.92 -11.80
CA ARG A 9 -8.34 -0.29 -12.92
C ARG A 9 -7.28 0.69 -12.42
N GLN A 10 -7.61 1.51 -11.43
CA GLN A 10 -6.66 2.46 -10.85
C GLN A 10 -5.53 1.75 -10.08
N ALA A 11 -5.84 0.71 -9.30
CA ALA A 11 -4.84 -0.11 -8.63
C ALA A 11 -3.87 -0.77 -9.62
N THR A 12 -4.40 -1.33 -10.72
CA THR A 12 -3.59 -1.95 -11.79
C THR A 12 -2.69 -0.93 -12.48
N ARG A 13 -3.21 0.26 -12.81
CA ARG A 13 -2.40 1.36 -13.36
C ARG A 13 -1.29 1.79 -12.42
N ASN A 14 -1.59 1.90 -11.12
CA ASN A 14 -0.59 2.25 -10.11
C ASN A 14 0.48 1.17 -9.96
N LEU A 15 0.14 -0.13 -10.04
CA LEU A 15 1.13 -1.22 -10.06
C LEU A 15 2.07 -1.11 -11.26
N LYS A 16 1.52 -0.85 -12.45
CA LYS A 16 2.34 -0.67 -13.65
C LYS A 16 3.22 0.58 -13.56
N PHE A 17 2.68 1.66 -13.01
CA PHE A 17 3.46 2.88 -12.74
C PHE A 17 4.60 2.59 -11.76
N LEU A 18 4.32 1.86 -10.66
CA LEU A 18 5.32 1.45 -9.67
C LEU A 18 6.46 0.64 -10.30
N GLU A 19 6.14 -0.32 -11.16
CA GLU A 19 7.13 -1.08 -11.93
C GLU A 19 8.00 -0.15 -12.79
N ASN A 20 7.38 0.75 -13.54
CA ASN A 20 8.09 1.65 -14.43
C ASN A 20 9.04 2.59 -13.66
N ILE A 21 8.57 3.26 -12.61
CA ILE A 21 9.42 4.17 -11.83
C ILE A 21 10.50 3.43 -11.06
N ASN A 22 10.24 2.19 -10.63
CA ASN A 22 11.23 1.35 -9.97
C ASN A 22 12.40 0.98 -10.91
N GLN A 23 12.13 0.80 -12.20
CA GLN A 23 13.13 0.41 -13.20
C GLN A 23 13.81 1.60 -13.87
N LEU A 24 13.07 2.69 -14.12
CA LEU A 24 13.53 3.82 -14.92
C LEU A 24 13.97 5.03 -14.09
N VAL A 25 13.48 5.18 -12.86
CA VAL A 25 13.70 6.36 -12.00
C VAL A 25 14.03 5.88 -10.58
N THR A 26 15.19 5.22 -10.44
CA THR A 26 15.55 4.41 -9.26
C THR A 26 15.72 5.23 -7.97
N ASP A 27 15.91 6.55 -8.08
CA ASP A 27 16.05 7.50 -6.97
C ASP A 27 14.70 8.03 -6.43
N SER A 28 13.58 7.77 -7.13
CA SER A 28 12.22 8.21 -6.75
C SER A 28 11.55 7.36 -5.66
N LEU A 29 12.29 7.07 -4.57
CA LEU A 29 11.83 6.16 -3.51
C LEU A 29 10.56 6.65 -2.79
N ASP A 30 10.40 7.95 -2.64
CA ASP A 30 9.22 8.62 -2.11
C ASP A 30 7.98 8.39 -2.98
N TRP A 31 8.12 8.47 -4.30
CA TRP A 31 7.07 8.15 -5.26
C TRP A 31 6.74 6.66 -5.30
N GLN A 32 7.75 5.80 -5.12
CA GLN A 32 7.52 4.35 -5.02
C GLN A 32 6.71 3.99 -3.76
N VAL A 33 7.07 4.55 -2.60
CA VAL A 33 6.30 4.38 -1.35
C VAL A 33 4.89 4.96 -1.48
N THR A 34 4.76 6.15 -2.07
CA THR A 34 3.48 6.80 -2.29
C THR A 34 2.57 5.97 -3.18
N THR A 35 3.11 5.46 -4.28
CA THR A 35 2.36 4.60 -5.21
C THR A 35 1.90 3.31 -4.52
N CYS A 36 2.72 2.69 -3.67
CA CYS A 36 2.30 1.53 -2.89
C CYS A 36 1.04 1.81 -2.06
N PHE A 37 1.00 2.96 -1.36
CA PHE A 37 -0.17 3.35 -0.58
C PHE A 37 -1.39 3.59 -1.46
N TYR A 38 -1.27 4.34 -2.56
CA TYR A 38 -2.42 4.60 -3.42
C TYR A 38 -2.94 3.34 -4.13
N THR A 39 -2.08 2.37 -4.44
CA THR A 39 -2.52 1.04 -4.88
C THR A 39 -3.37 0.37 -3.80
N ALA A 40 -2.87 0.29 -2.56
CA ALA A 40 -3.60 -0.31 -1.45
C ALA A 40 -4.91 0.44 -1.13
N LEU A 41 -4.92 1.76 -1.22
CA LEU A 41 -6.13 2.59 -1.09
C LEU A 41 -7.21 2.16 -2.08
N HIS A 42 -6.85 1.96 -3.35
CA HIS A 42 -7.81 1.53 -4.35
C HIS A 42 -8.27 0.09 -4.14
N LEU A 43 -7.41 -0.82 -3.70
CA LEU A 43 -7.84 -2.19 -3.34
C LEU A 43 -8.81 -2.18 -2.15
N ILE A 44 -8.55 -1.39 -1.12
CA ILE A 44 -9.47 -1.25 0.02
C ILE A 44 -10.79 -0.58 -0.40
N ASN A 45 -10.75 0.45 -1.24
CA ASN A 45 -11.98 1.06 -1.75
C ASN A 45 -12.76 0.12 -2.66
N ALA A 46 -12.10 -0.75 -3.43
CA ALA A 46 -12.76 -1.81 -4.18
C ALA A 46 -13.44 -2.82 -3.24
N HIS A 47 -12.79 -3.18 -2.11
CA HIS A 47 -13.40 -4.02 -1.07
C HIS A 47 -14.66 -3.36 -0.50
N LEU A 48 -14.60 -2.08 -0.13
CA LEU A 48 -15.72 -1.31 0.40
C LEU A 48 -16.86 -1.16 -0.61
N ALA A 49 -16.54 -0.96 -1.89
CA ALA A 49 -17.54 -0.87 -2.96
C ALA A 49 -18.36 -2.16 -3.11
N ASN A 50 -17.80 -3.34 -2.80
CA ASN A 50 -18.53 -4.61 -2.79
C ASN A 50 -19.61 -4.69 -1.69
N PHE A 51 -19.55 -3.80 -0.69
CA PHE A 51 -20.59 -3.63 0.33
C PHE A 51 -21.48 -2.41 0.08
N GLY A 52 -21.37 -1.78 -1.10
CA GLY A 52 -22.08 -0.54 -1.41
C GLY A 52 -21.57 0.68 -0.63
N MET A 53 -20.39 0.60 -0.01
CA MET A 53 -19.82 1.70 0.77
C MET A 53 -18.84 2.52 -0.07
N GLN A 54 -18.91 3.84 0.04
CA GLN A 54 -17.98 4.77 -0.59
C GLN A 54 -17.63 5.90 0.37
N TYR A 55 -16.33 6.15 0.51
CA TYR A 55 -15.81 7.13 1.46
C TYR A 55 -14.91 8.14 0.77
N LYS A 56 -15.03 9.40 1.20
CA LYS A 56 -14.23 10.51 0.67
C LYS A 56 -12.97 10.77 1.49
N THR A 57 -12.95 10.33 2.75
CA THR A 57 -11.86 10.61 3.67
C THR A 57 -11.13 9.33 4.05
N HIS A 58 -9.84 9.45 4.35
CA HIS A 58 -9.07 8.32 4.89
C HIS A 58 -9.56 7.89 6.28
N HIS A 59 -10.19 8.80 7.03
CA HIS A 59 -10.75 8.51 8.35
C HIS A 59 -11.94 7.55 8.24
N ASP A 60 -12.88 7.82 7.33
CA ASP A 60 -14.07 6.96 7.20
C ASP A 60 -13.69 5.58 6.65
N VAL A 61 -12.70 5.52 5.75
CA VAL A 61 -12.11 4.23 5.30
C VAL A 61 -11.52 3.48 6.49
N ASP A 62 -10.75 4.16 7.34
CA ASP A 62 -10.12 3.58 8.55
C ASP A 62 -11.17 2.94 9.47
N ASP A 63 -12.23 3.69 9.78
CA ASP A 63 -13.31 3.25 10.65
C ASP A 63 -14.07 2.06 10.07
N ALA A 64 -14.30 2.04 8.76
CA ALA A 64 -15.03 0.96 8.09
C ALA A 64 -14.26 -0.36 8.12
N ILE A 65 -12.95 -0.32 7.91
CA ILE A 65 -12.13 -1.55 7.83
C ILE A 65 -11.57 -2.02 9.18
N ASN A 66 -11.72 -1.22 10.24
CA ASN A 66 -11.10 -1.49 11.54
C ASN A 66 -11.61 -2.80 12.18
N PRO A 67 -10.73 -3.78 12.45
CA PRO A 67 -11.12 -5.06 13.08
C PRO A 67 -11.69 -4.92 14.49
N ALA A 68 -11.39 -3.84 15.21
CA ALA A 68 -11.95 -3.56 16.53
C ALA A 68 -13.45 -3.22 16.47
N HIS A 69 -13.92 -2.71 15.33
CA HIS A 69 -15.34 -2.42 15.11
C HIS A 69 -16.07 -3.72 14.74
N ARG A 70 -16.39 -4.52 15.76
CA ARG A 70 -16.93 -5.89 15.59
C ARG A 70 -18.18 -5.96 14.69
N LEU A 71 -18.99 -4.91 14.69
CA LEU A 71 -20.22 -4.81 13.89
C LEU A 71 -20.00 -4.30 12.46
N SER A 72 -18.79 -3.85 12.11
CA SER A 72 -18.53 -3.43 10.74
C SER A 72 -18.57 -4.64 9.81
N PRO A 73 -19.41 -4.64 8.76
CA PRO A 73 -19.45 -5.71 7.78
C PRO A 73 -18.22 -5.71 6.86
N CYS A 74 -17.49 -4.59 6.80
CA CYS A 74 -16.34 -4.39 5.93
C CYS A 74 -15.00 -4.47 6.67
N LYS A 75 -15.00 -4.93 7.92
CA LYS A 75 -13.76 -5.12 8.66
C LYS A 75 -12.88 -6.14 7.94
N ILE A 76 -11.59 -5.86 7.93
CA ILE A 76 -10.58 -6.77 7.39
C ILE A 76 -9.81 -7.43 8.55
N SER A 77 -8.96 -8.41 8.25
CA SER A 77 -8.12 -9.02 9.29
C SER A 77 -7.18 -8.00 9.94
N GLU A 78 -6.75 -8.28 11.17
CA GLU A 78 -5.85 -7.41 11.90
C GLU A 78 -4.52 -7.18 11.15
N ASP A 79 -4.01 -8.21 10.47
CA ASP A 79 -2.79 -8.12 9.69
C ASP A 79 -2.93 -7.22 8.46
N THR A 80 -4.03 -7.36 7.70
CA THR A 80 -4.31 -6.50 6.54
C THR A 80 -4.54 -5.06 6.99
N TYR A 81 -5.28 -4.86 8.09
CA TYR A 81 -5.50 -3.54 8.66
C TYR A 81 -4.18 -2.87 9.07
N LYS A 82 -3.33 -3.57 9.83
CA LYS A 82 -1.99 -3.09 10.19
C LYS A 82 -1.15 -2.75 8.96
N ALA A 83 -1.15 -3.61 7.94
CA ALA A 83 -0.42 -3.36 6.69
C ALA A 83 -0.91 -2.07 5.99
N TYR A 84 -2.22 -1.88 5.88
CA TYR A 84 -2.82 -0.67 5.33
C TYR A 84 -2.44 0.59 6.11
N LYS A 85 -2.56 0.57 7.45
CA LYS A 85 -2.12 1.68 8.32
C LYS A 85 -0.65 2.01 8.15
N MET A 86 0.19 0.98 8.03
CA MET A 86 1.62 1.19 7.83
C MET A 86 1.94 1.83 6.49
N LEU A 87 1.25 1.46 5.41
CA LEU A 87 1.34 2.13 4.11
C LEU A 87 0.91 3.60 4.19
N TYR A 88 -0.21 3.88 4.86
CA TYR A 88 -0.68 5.24 5.06
C TYR A 88 0.37 6.11 5.75
N ASN A 89 0.96 5.61 6.85
CA ASN A 89 1.99 6.31 7.60
C ASN A 89 3.28 6.51 6.78
N LEU A 90 3.72 5.48 6.05
CA LEU A 90 4.89 5.58 5.16
C LEU A 90 4.67 6.61 4.06
N SER A 91 3.49 6.62 3.42
CA SER A 91 3.14 7.61 2.40
C SER A 91 3.12 9.04 2.95
N ARG A 92 2.56 9.25 4.15
CA ARG A 92 2.57 10.56 4.81
C ARG A 92 4.00 11.03 5.08
N ARG A 93 4.85 10.15 5.63
CA ARG A 93 6.26 10.44 5.84
C ARG A 93 6.94 10.87 4.53
N SER A 94 6.76 10.08 3.47
CA SER A 94 7.41 10.34 2.17
C SER A 94 6.96 11.65 1.52
N ARG A 95 5.67 12.00 1.61
CA ARG A 95 5.13 13.21 0.97
C ARG A 95 5.32 14.49 1.78
N TYR A 96 5.26 14.38 3.10
CA TYR A 96 5.27 15.55 3.99
C TYR A 96 6.58 15.72 4.75
N LEU A 97 7.55 14.82 4.55
CA LEU A 97 8.86 14.84 5.21
C LEU A 97 8.75 14.83 6.75
N VAL A 98 7.77 14.08 7.27
CA VAL A 98 7.44 14.01 8.71
C VAL A 98 7.72 12.64 9.32
N MET A 99 8.00 12.61 10.62
CA MET A 99 8.01 11.36 11.38
C MET A 99 6.58 11.02 11.77
N VAL A 100 6.17 9.77 11.53
CA VAL A 100 4.85 9.28 11.94
C VAL A 100 5.01 8.13 12.92
N THR A 101 4.48 8.30 14.13
CA THR A 101 4.47 7.29 15.20
C THR A 101 3.06 7.15 15.73
N ASN A 102 2.56 5.92 15.86
CA ASN A 102 1.18 5.66 16.32
C ASN A 102 0.12 6.50 15.58
N ASN A 103 0.26 6.61 14.25
CA ASN A 103 -0.61 7.40 13.36
C ASN A 103 -0.59 8.93 13.59
N ARG A 104 0.32 9.44 14.43
CA ARG A 104 0.49 10.87 14.74
C ARG A 104 1.80 11.40 14.16
N VAL A 105 1.78 12.64 13.70
CA VAL A 105 2.99 13.35 13.28
C VAL A 105 3.75 13.76 14.53
N VAL A 106 5.04 13.47 14.54
CA VAL A 106 5.97 13.89 15.59
C VAL A 106 6.90 14.93 14.98
N ASP A 107 7.00 16.07 15.63
CA ASP A 107 8.00 17.08 15.25
C ASP A 107 9.39 16.59 15.71
N THR A 108 10.29 16.38 14.75
CA THR A 108 11.67 15.96 15.00
C THR A 108 12.67 17.10 14.77
N GLY A 109 12.21 18.30 14.42
CA GLY A 109 13.06 19.43 14.05
C GLY A 109 13.84 19.24 12.74
N LYS A 110 13.54 18.19 11.95
CA LYS A 110 14.22 17.87 10.69
C LYS A 110 13.29 17.22 9.68
N ALA A 111 13.62 17.39 8.40
CA ALA A 111 12.94 16.72 7.30
C ALA A 111 13.23 15.21 7.29
N GLU A 112 12.19 14.40 7.29
CA GLU A 112 12.30 12.94 7.29
C GLU A 112 12.30 12.37 5.86
N LEU A 113 13.50 12.10 5.34
CA LEU A 113 13.67 11.59 3.98
C LEU A 113 13.24 10.11 3.82
N THR A 114 13.04 9.72 2.56
CA THR A 114 12.72 8.35 2.15
C THR A 114 13.98 7.60 1.74
N TYR A 115 14.11 6.35 2.19
CA TYR A 115 15.28 5.49 1.93
C TYR A 115 14.80 4.09 1.51
N CYS A 116 15.72 3.26 1.00
CA CYS A 116 15.41 1.90 0.53
C CYS A 116 14.67 1.05 1.58
N LYS A 117 14.98 1.21 2.87
CA LYS A 117 14.27 0.51 3.96
C LYS A 117 12.76 0.85 4.02
N HIS A 118 12.38 2.07 3.66
CA HIS A 118 10.98 2.50 3.63
C HIS A 118 10.27 1.92 2.41
N GLN A 119 10.92 1.93 1.25
CA GLN A 119 10.45 1.27 0.03
C GLN A 119 10.24 -0.23 0.26
N ALA A 120 11.25 -0.94 0.78
CA ALA A 120 11.18 -2.37 1.09
C ALA A 120 10.00 -2.69 2.03
N ARG A 121 9.79 -1.85 3.06
CA ARG A 121 8.67 -1.99 3.99
C ARG A 121 7.33 -1.73 3.32
N ALA A 122 7.23 -0.72 2.46
CA ALA A 122 6.02 -0.44 1.69
C ALA A 122 5.64 -1.60 0.77
N LEU A 123 6.62 -2.19 0.06
CA LEU A 123 6.38 -3.35 -0.82
C LEU A 123 5.85 -4.56 -0.04
N ARG A 124 6.41 -4.86 1.14
CA ARG A 124 5.91 -5.95 1.99
C ARG A 124 4.46 -5.72 2.42
N HIS A 125 4.13 -4.51 2.89
CA HIS A 125 2.77 -4.20 3.30
C HIS A 125 1.78 -4.18 2.12
N LEU A 126 2.22 -3.72 0.94
CA LEU A 126 1.41 -3.80 -0.28
C LEU A 126 1.12 -5.26 -0.65
N ASN A 127 2.10 -6.15 -0.54
CA ASN A 127 1.91 -7.59 -0.78
C ASN A 127 0.81 -8.17 0.12
N THR A 128 0.82 -7.84 1.41
CA THR A 128 -0.24 -8.28 2.35
C THR A 128 -1.62 -7.80 1.92
N VAL A 129 -1.77 -6.56 1.46
CA VAL A 129 -3.06 -6.03 0.98
C VAL A 129 -3.50 -6.69 -0.33
N LEU A 130 -2.56 -6.98 -1.23
CA LEU A 130 -2.84 -7.72 -2.47
C LEU A 130 -3.30 -9.15 -2.18
N GLU A 131 -2.58 -9.88 -1.32
CA GLU A 131 -2.94 -11.23 -0.90
C GLU A 131 -4.32 -11.29 -0.27
N PHE A 132 -4.64 -10.32 0.58
CA PHE A 132 -5.99 -10.15 1.13
C PHE A 132 -7.02 -9.99 0.01
N TYR A 133 -6.85 -9.01 -0.87
CA TYR A 133 -7.87 -8.68 -1.86
C TYR A 133 -8.11 -9.85 -2.81
N CYS A 134 -7.03 -10.43 -3.34
CA CYS A 134 -7.12 -11.56 -4.24
C CYS A 134 -7.63 -12.83 -3.55
N GLY A 135 -7.27 -13.07 -2.29
CA GLY A 135 -7.79 -14.18 -1.51
C GLY A 135 -9.28 -14.06 -1.22
N GLN A 136 -9.77 -12.84 -0.99
CA GLN A 136 -11.18 -12.57 -0.67
C GLN A 136 -12.10 -12.64 -1.89
N TYR A 137 -11.61 -12.23 -3.07
CA TYR A 137 -12.44 -12.00 -4.26
C TYR A 137 -12.07 -12.85 -5.47
N ASP A 138 -11.12 -13.78 -5.33
CA ASP A 138 -10.54 -14.54 -6.44
C ASP A 138 -10.08 -13.65 -7.61
N ALA A 139 -9.63 -12.44 -7.27
CA ALA A 139 -9.28 -11.41 -8.25
C ALA A 139 -7.91 -11.70 -8.87
N LYS A 140 -7.81 -11.51 -10.19
CA LYS A 140 -6.57 -11.66 -10.95
C LYS A 140 -5.90 -10.31 -11.14
N ILE A 141 -4.81 -10.08 -10.42
CA ILE A 141 -3.99 -8.87 -10.55
C ILE A 141 -2.67 -9.25 -11.21
N SER A 142 -2.29 -8.50 -12.26
CA SER A 142 -1.07 -8.77 -13.03
C SER A 142 0.18 -8.69 -12.17
N LEU A 143 1.10 -9.62 -12.42
CA LEU A 143 2.44 -9.61 -11.84
C LEU A 143 3.21 -8.38 -12.31
N VAL A 144 3.94 -7.77 -11.39
CA VAL A 144 4.89 -6.70 -11.69
C VAL A 144 6.25 -7.02 -11.11
N LYS A 145 7.31 -6.63 -11.82
CA LYS A 145 8.70 -6.89 -11.44
C LYS A 145 9.28 -5.66 -10.74
N ILE A 146 9.43 -5.75 -9.43
CA ILE A 146 9.96 -4.65 -8.61
C ILE A 146 11.29 -5.07 -7.97
N MET A 147 12.30 -4.26 -8.18
CA MET A 147 13.60 -4.32 -7.53
C MET A 147 13.54 -3.63 -6.16
N CYS A 148 13.82 -4.38 -5.10
CA CYS A 148 14.03 -3.78 -3.79
C CYS A 148 15.47 -3.25 -3.72
N GLY A 149 15.65 -1.95 -3.43
CA GLY A 149 16.97 -1.33 -3.40
C GLY A 149 17.88 -1.96 -2.32
N GLY A 150 19.00 -2.53 -2.76
CA GLY A 150 20.12 -2.96 -1.91
C GLY A 150 21.36 -2.14 -2.26
N GLY A 151 21.80 -1.29 -1.34
CA GLY A 151 23.03 -0.50 -1.46
C GLY A 151 23.42 0.12 -0.11
N ASP A 152 24.62 -0.20 0.36
CA ASP A 152 25.39 0.34 1.48
C ASP A 152 24.92 0.23 2.95
N TRP A 153 23.81 -0.46 3.23
CA TRP A 153 23.46 -0.83 4.62
C TRP A 153 23.34 -2.35 4.84
N GLY A 154 24.35 -3.12 4.42
CA GLY A 154 24.48 -4.55 4.80
C GLY A 154 23.36 -5.49 4.33
N CYS A 155 22.48 -5.04 3.43
CA CYS A 155 21.37 -5.84 2.92
C CYS A 155 21.81 -6.63 1.69
N LYS A 156 22.50 -7.76 1.91
CA LYS A 156 22.85 -8.72 0.86
C LYS A 156 21.63 -9.55 0.46
N SER A 157 20.76 -9.00 -0.39
CA SER A 157 19.92 -9.75 -1.33
C SER A 157 19.05 -8.77 -2.10
N SER A 158 19.25 -8.69 -3.41
CA SER A 158 18.23 -8.20 -4.34
C SER A 158 17.06 -9.19 -4.31
N THR A 159 16.17 -9.05 -3.34
CA THR A 159 14.93 -9.83 -3.37
C THR A 159 14.08 -9.25 -4.48
N LEU A 160 13.92 -10.01 -5.57
CA LEU A 160 12.82 -9.79 -6.50
C LEU A 160 11.55 -9.98 -5.67
N LEU A 161 10.87 -8.89 -5.32
CA LEU A 161 9.49 -9.03 -4.87
C LEU A 161 8.67 -9.18 -6.15
N THR A 162 8.57 -10.42 -6.63
CA THR A 162 7.47 -10.78 -7.51
C THR A 162 6.23 -10.66 -6.65
N LEU A 163 5.44 -9.61 -6.86
CA LEU A 163 4.09 -9.53 -6.29
C LEU A 163 3.28 -10.62 -6.99
N VAL A 164 3.33 -11.84 -6.46
CA VAL A 164 2.65 -13.02 -7.01
C VAL A 164 1.23 -13.06 -6.51
N VAL A 165 0.27 -12.93 -7.41
CA VAL A 165 -1.06 -13.49 -7.16
C VAL A 165 -1.47 -14.36 -8.35
N LEU A 166 -1.26 -15.67 -8.20
CA LEU A 166 -1.98 -16.71 -8.92
C LEU A 166 -2.62 -17.60 -7.85
N LYS A 167 -3.94 -17.80 -7.92
CA LYS A 167 -4.52 -19.06 -7.45
C LYS A 167 -5.01 -19.85 -8.67
N LYS A 168 -4.81 -21.16 -8.54
CA LYS A 168 -4.77 -22.20 -9.56
C LYS A 168 -5.99 -22.23 -10.49
#